data_AF-A0A2J4XYQ9-F1
#
_entry.id   AF-A0A2J4XYQ9-F1
#
_cell.length_a   1.000
_cell.length_b   1.000
_cell.length_c   1.000
_cell.angle_alpha   90.00
_cell.angle_beta   90.00
_cell.angle_gamma   90.00
#
_symmetry.space_group_name_H-M   'P 1'
#
loop_
_entity.id
_entity.type
_entity.pdbx_description
1 polymer ?
#
loop_
_entity_poly.entity_id
_entity_poly.type
_entity_poly.pdbx_seq_one_letter_code
_entity_poly.pdbx_strand_id
1 'polypeptide(L)'
;MYISEAIGGQGTLANLADICKFPTSIVNLKGYAKKMVKAWRSRTIAQLLQDGADGIRDAINQEQRDQVVETAVAQLLDMTGDTGDVQPVHMSELLPVYMETMQKRMDGEEGTRNLKTGIEELDEATGGINLQDLIVVAGRPGMGKTEFALKIVDGVTAAGGGALIFSMEMAAAQIVERSLAGSGNMSVSRLRNPLDMQDEDWARFTAAMETMNGRDIWIVDATDLTIEQIRAVAETHKRRYPHLAMIVVDYLGLIKKPKAERNDLAIAHISRNLKT
;
A
#
# COMPACT_ATOMS: atom_id res chain seq x y z
N MET A 1 18.97 24.16 39.09
CA MET A 1 18.26 24.98 38.08
C MET A 1 17.07 24.17 37.63
N TYR A 2 15.86 24.57 37.98
CA TYR A 2 14.67 23.78 37.66
C TYR A 2 14.44 23.80 36.14
N ILE A 3 14.00 22.69 35.54
CA ILE A 3 13.69 22.61 34.09
C ILE A 3 12.73 23.73 33.66
N SER A 4 11.83 24.17 34.54
CA SER A 4 10.94 25.31 34.32
C SER A 4 11.65 26.66 34.13
N GLU A 5 12.78 26.88 34.79
CA GLU A 5 13.58 28.11 34.62
C GLU A 5 14.36 28.09 33.31
N ALA A 6 14.84 26.93 32.88
CA ALA A 6 15.57 26.76 31.62
C ALA A 6 14.69 26.96 30.36
N ILE A 7 13.36 26.87 30.49
CA ILE A 7 12.38 26.98 29.38
C ILE A 7 11.54 28.27 29.53
N GLY A 8 12.05 29.30 30.23
CA GLY A 8 11.45 30.64 30.22
C GLY A 8 10.47 30.99 31.34
N GLY A 9 10.43 30.23 32.44
CA GLY A 9 9.76 30.62 33.68
C GLY A 9 8.39 29.96 33.96
N GLN A 10 7.69 30.47 34.98
CA GLN A 10 6.39 29.94 35.41
C GLN A 10 5.31 30.21 34.35
N GLY A 11 4.79 29.15 33.73
CA GLY A 11 3.73 29.19 32.73
C GLY A 11 4.03 28.41 31.45
N THR A 12 5.31 28.20 31.12
CA THR A 12 5.68 27.54 29.85
C THR A 12 5.29 26.06 29.82
N LEU A 13 5.46 25.35 30.93
CA LEU A 13 5.05 23.95 31.04
C LEU A 13 3.53 23.78 31.05
N ALA A 14 2.79 24.73 31.63
CA ALA A 14 1.33 24.73 31.62
C ALA A 14 0.80 24.96 30.19
N ASN A 15 1.37 25.93 29.48
CA ASN A 15 1.03 26.21 28.09
C ASN A 15 1.37 25.04 27.15
N LEU A 16 2.50 24.36 27.36
CA LEU A 16 2.86 23.14 26.61
C LEU A 16 1.89 21.99 26.92
N ALA A 17 1.51 21.80 28.18
CA ALA A 17 0.51 20.81 28.57
C ALA A 17 -0.86 21.10 27.92
N ASP A 18 -1.25 22.36 27.78
CA ASP A 18 -2.47 22.74 27.09
C ASP A 18 -2.39 22.53 25.58
N ILE A 19 -1.23 22.73 24.95
CA ILE A 19 -1.01 22.41 23.52
C ILE A 19 -1.10 20.89 23.25
N CYS A 20 -0.61 20.07 24.19
CA CYS A 20 -0.69 18.61 24.10
C CYS A 20 -2.13 18.07 24.22
N LYS A 21 -3.06 18.85 24.80
CA LYS A 21 -4.48 18.45 24.93
C LYS A 21 -5.27 18.54 23.63
N PHE A 22 -4.74 19.22 22.60
CA PHE A 22 -5.39 19.28 21.29
C PHE A 22 -5.18 17.97 20.52
N PRO A 23 -6.23 17.20 20.15
CA PRO A 23 -6.08 15.90 19.48
C PRO A 23 -5.31 15.97 18.16
N THR A 24 -5.34 17.12 17.49
CA THR A 24 -4.64 17.38 16.23
C THR A 24 -3.12 17.46 16.39
N SER A 25 -2.59 17.77 17.58
CA SER A 25 -1.15 17.92 17.83
C SER A 25 -0.44 16.56 17.89
N ILE A 26 -1.07 15.56 18.51
CA ILE A 26 -0.51 14.20 18.69
C ILE A 26 -0.51 13.44 17.36
N VAL A 27 -1.60 13.51 16.59
CA VAL A 27 -1.74 12.78 15.32
C VAL A 27 -0.76 13.28 14.25
N ASN A 28 -0.36 14.56 14.29
CA ASN A 28 0.53 15.16 13.30
C ASN A 28 1.92 15.53 13.85
N LEU A 29 2.35 14.92 14.96
CA LEU A 29 3.64 15.21 15.61
C LEU A 29 4.82 15.05 14.64
N LYS A 30 4.81 13.99 13.81
CA LYS A 30 5.84 13.76 12.77
C LYS A 30 5.88 14.90 11.75
N GLY A 31 4.73 15.46 11.38
CA GLY A 31 4.64 16.61 10.48
C GLY A 31 5.20 17.90 11.09
N TYR A 32 4.90 18.17 12.37
CA TYR A 32 5.47 19.31 13.08
C TYR A 32 6.98 19.19 13.28
N ALA A 33 7.47 18.01 13.66
CA ALA A 33 8.90 17.73 13.76
C ALA A 33 9.62 17.98 12.43
N LYS A 34 9.08 17.50 11.31
CA LYS A 34 9.62 17.76 9.97
C LYS A 34 9.69 19.26 9.64
N LYS A 35 8.68 20.05 10.02
CA LYS A 35 8.70 21.52 9.83
C LYS A 35 9.78 22.18 10.66
N MET A 36 9.96 21.79 11.93
CA MET A 36 11.00 22.33 12.79
C MET A 36 12.40 22.04 12.26
N VAL A 37 12.65 20.80 11.81
CA VAL A 37 13.92 20.42 11.20
C VAL A 37 14.21 21.26 9.96
N LYS A 38 13.23 21.48 9.08
CA LYS A 38 13.39 22.36 7.91
C LYS A 38 13.76 23.79 8.31
N ALA A 39 13.03 24.38 9.26
CA ALA A 39 13.29 25.75 9.72
C ALA A 39 14.64 25.90 10.44
N TRP A 40 15.08 24.87 11.17
CA TRP A 40 16.43 24.83 11.74
C TRP A 40 17.50 24.76 10.65
N ARG A 41 17.37 23.85 9.66
CA ARG A 41 18.32 23.75 8.54
C ARG A 41 18.48 25.06 7.78
N SER A 42 17.39 25.74 7.45
CA SER A 42 17.46 27.03 6.74
C SER A 42 18.25 28.09 7.53
N ARG A 43 18.07 28.13 8.86
CA ARG A 43 18.83 29.05 9.72
C ARG A 43 20.30 28.69 9.76
N THR A 44 20.62 27.42 9.93
CA THR A 44 22.02 26.98 10.01
C THR A 44 22.75 27.16 8.69
N ILE A 45 22.12 26.88 7.54
CA ILE A 45 22.71 27.15 6.22
C ILE A 45 22.97 28.64 6.01
N ALA A 46 22.02 29.50 6.40
CA ALA A 46 22.21 30.95 6.29
C ALA A 46 23.39 31.43 7.15
N GLN A 47 23.54 30.87 8.35
CA GLN A 47 24.66 31.18 9.23
C GLN A 47 25.99 30.66 8.67
N LEU A 48 26.05 29.42 8.18
CA LEU A 48 27.25 28.85 7.54
C LEU A 48 27.72 29.67 6.33
N LEU A 49 26.78 30.20 5.53
CA LEU A 49 27.10 31.08 4.40
C LEU A 49 27.67 32.43 4.86
N GLN A 50 27.14 32.98 5.96
CA GLN A 50 27.67 34.21 6.55
C GLN A 50 29.07 33.98 7.14
N ASP A 51 29.25 32.93 7.93
CA ASP A 51 30.54 32.56 8.52
C ASP A 51 31.60 32.29 7.44
N GLY A 52 31.21 31.64 6.34
CA GLY A 52 32.08 31.44 5.18
C GLY A 52 32.46 32.75 4.48
N ALA A 53 31.50 33.67 4.31
CA ALA A 53 31.77 34.98 3.70
C ALA A 53 32.69 35.85 4.57
N ASP A 54 32.47 35.88 5.88
CA ASP A 54 33.29 36.61 6.83
C ASP A 54 34.70 35.99 6.93
N GLY A 55 34.80 34.66 6.96
CA GLY A 55 36.09 33.97 6.95
C GLY A 55 36.93 34.23 5.69
N ILE A 56 36.30 34.37 4.51
CA ILE A 56 37.00 34.76 3.28
C ILE A 56 37.50 36.22 3.36
N ARG A 57 36.70 37.10 3.96
CA ARG A 57 37.02 38.53 4.10
C ARG A 57 38.18 38.75 5.07
N ASP A 58 38.23 37.99 6.15
CA ASP A 58 39.23 38.13 7.21
C ASP A 58 40.53 37.34 6.94
N ALA A 59 40.54 36.51 5.89
CA ALA A 59 41.72 35.74 5.50
C ALA A 59 42.88 36.62 5.01
N ILE A 60 44.07 36.33 5.53
CA ILE A 60 45.29 37.13 5.36
C ILE A 60 46.02 36.78 4.05
N ASN A 61 45.81 35.56 3.53
CA ASN A 61 46.41 35.09 2.28
C ASN A 61 45.45 34.19 1.48
N GLN A 62 45.84 33.80 0.27
CA GLN A 62 45.02 32.98 -0.61
C GLN A 62 44.80 31.56 -0.05
N GLU A 63 45.81 30.97 0.59
CA GLU A 63 45.74 29.63 1.18
C GLU A 63 44.67 29.53 2.27
N GLN A 64 44.55 30.55 3.14
CA GLN A 64 43.49 30.63 4.14
C GLN A 64 42.10 30.77 3.51
N ARG A 65 41.97 31.51 2.41
CA ARG A 65 40.69 31.64 1.68
C ARG A 65 40.25 30.30 1.12
N ASP A 66 41.18 29.56 0.51
CA ASP A 66 40.90 28.25 -0.07
C ASP A 66 40.43 27.26 1.01
N GLN A 67 41.07 27.28 2.19
CA GLN A 67 40.66 26.44 3.34
C GLN A 67 39.27 26.79 3.88
N VAL A 68 38.93 28.08 3.97
CA VAL A 68 37.59 28.52 4.41
C VAL A 68 36.53 28.08 3.40
N VAL A 69 36.80 28.21 2.10
CA VAL A 69 35.90 27.77 1.03
C VAL A 69 35.69 26.26 1.10
N GLU A 70 36.75 25.46 1.25
CA GLU A 70 36.64 24.00 1.36
C GLU A 70 35.80 23.59 2.57
N THR A 71 36.05 24.22 3.72
CA THR A 71 35.32 23.93 4.97
C THR A 71 33.85 24.30 4.86
N ALA A 72 33.53 25.48 4.30
CA ALA A 72 32.16 25.94 4.11
C ALA A 72 31.40 25.03 3.12
N VAL A 73 32.05 24.61 2.03
CA VAL A 73 31.46 23.68 1.05
C VAL A 73 31.18 22.31 1.68
N ALA A 74 32.12 21.75 2.44
CA ALA A 74 31.93 20.47 3.13
C ALA A 74 30.74 20.53 4.11
N GLN A 75 30.66 21.57 4.94
CA GLN A 75 29.57 21.75 5.90
C GLN A 75 28.21 21.95 5.21
N LEU A 76 28.18 22.67 4.09
CA LEU A 76 26.97 22.82 3.28
C LEU A 76 26.53 21.50 2.66
N LEU A 77 27.46 20.68 2.17
CA LEU A 77 27.17 19.35 1.63
C LEU A 77 26.60 18.41 2.70
N ASP A 78 27.15 18.40 3.91
CA ASP A 78 26.61 17.60 5.02
C ASP A 78 25.19 18.04 5.41
N MET A 79 24.92 19.35 5.38
CA MET A 79 23.59 19.89 5.68
C MET A 79 22.55 19.64 4.57
N THR A 80 23.00 19.47 3.33
CA THR A 80 22.13 19.25 2.15
C THR A 80 22.03 17.78 1.74
N GLY A 81 22.96 16.93 2.19
CA GLY A 81 23.01 15.50 1.92
C GLY A 81 21.93 14.68 2.61
N ASP A 82 21.20 15.26 3.57
CA ASP A 82 20.06 14.57 4.17
C ASP A 82 18.80 14.74 3.31
N THR A 83 18.66 13.83 2.33
CA THR A 83 17.51 13.65 1.43
C THR A 83 16.20 13.28 2.14
N GLY A 84 16.18 13.21 3.48
CA GLY A 84 15.03 12.83 4.27
C GLY A 84 14.96 11.30 4.47
N ASP A 85 13.75 10.73 4.39
CA ASP A 85 13.48 9.30 4.67
C ASP A 85 14.14 8.31 3.66
N VAL A 86 14.91 8.80 2.68
CA VAL A 86 15.58 7.97 1.67
C VAL A 86 17.08 8.01 1.92
N GLN A 87 17.55 7.03 2.66
CA GLN A 87 18.97 6.79 2.96
C GLN A 87 19.35 5.39 2.46
N PRO A 88 20.56 5.20 1.91
CA PRO A 88 21.03 3.87 1.56
C PRO A 88 21.16 3.04 2.84
N VAL A 89 20.53 1.86 2.85
CA VAL A 89 20.65 0.91 3.96
C VAL A 89 21.63 -0.18 3.55
N HIS A 90 22.61 -0.47 4.39
CA HIS A 90 23.56 -1.53 4.10
C HIS A 90 22.88 -2.90 4.21
N MET A 91 23.19 -3.83 3.30
CA MET A 91 22.57 -5.16 3.26
C MET A 91 22.65 -5.88 4.61
N SER A 92 23.75 -5.73 5.35
CA SER A 92 23.93 -6.37 6.65
C SER A 92 22.91 -5.95 7.71
N GLU A 93 22.31 -4.76 7.56
CA GLU A 93 21.25 -4.28 8.46
C GLU A 93 19.90 -4.94 8.13
N LEU A 94 19.71 -5.38 6.89
CA LEU A 94 18.49 -6.05 6.41
C LEU A 94 18.51 -7.56 6.64
N LEU A 95 19.70 -8.19 6.66
CA LEU A 95 19.85 -9.63 6.82
C LEU A 95 19.19 -10.19 8.11
N PRO A 96 19.31 -9.55 9.30
CA PRO A 96 18.63 -10.03 10.51
C PRO A 96 17.10 -10.02 10.37
N VAL A 97 16.52 -8.99 9.76
CA VAL A 97 15.07 -8.87 9.52
C VAL A 97 14.59 -9.98 8.57
N TYR A 98 15.39 -10.28 7.55
CA TYR A 98 15.09 -11.38 6.64
C TYR A 98 15.20 -12.75 7.30
N MET A 99 16.19 -12.95 8.18
CA MET A 99 16.33 -14.20 8.95
C MET A 99 15.13 -14.43 9.86
N GLU A 100 14.61 -13.40 10.52
CA GLU A 100 13.37 -13.48 11.29
C GLU A 100 12.18 -13.89 10.40
N THR A 101 12.08 -13.29 9.21
CA THR A 101 11.04 -13.63 8.22
C THR A 101 11.15 -15.09 7.78
N MET A 102 12.37 -15.60 7.57
CA MET A 102 12.61 -17.00 7.22
C MET A 102 12.24 -17.95 8.34
N GLN A 103 12.57 -17.61 9.58
CA GLN A 103 12.22 -18.42 10.74
C GLN A 103 10.70 -18.55 10.90
N LYS A 104 9.96 -17.44 10.80
CA LYS A 104 8.47 -17.45 10.82
C LYS A 104 7.86 -18.34 9.73
N ARG A 105 8.47 -18.34 8.54
CA ARG A 105 8.05 -19.23 7.43
C ARG A 105 8.30 -20.71 7.75
N MET A 106 9.44 -21.03 8.36
CA MET A 106 9.77 -22.40 8.78
C MET A 106 8.85 -22.89 9.91
N ASP A 107 8.51 -22.00 10.84
CA ASP A 107 7.63 -22.29 11.98
C ASP A 107 6.16 -22.38 11.56
N GLY A 108 5.85 -22.06 10.30
CA GLY A 108 4.51 -22.20 9.72
C GLY A 108 3.54 -21.10 10.12
N GLU A 109 4.02 -19.94 10.60
CA GLU A 109 3.16 -18.82 10.97
C GLU A 109 2.33 -18.32 9.77
N GLU A 110 1.00 -18.36 9.91
CA GLU A 110 0.03 -18.02 8.86
C GLU A 110 0.23 -16.60 8.30
N GLY A 111 0.64 -15.64 9.15
CA GLY A 111 0.85 -14.24 8.76
C GLY A 111 2.06 -13.97 7.86
N THR A 112 2.97 -14.93 7.70
CA THR A 112 4.17 -14.81 6.85
C THR A 112 4.13 -15.65 5.57
N ARG A 113 3.03 -16.36 5.34
CA ARG A 113 2.84 -17.15 4.13
C ARG A 113 2.41 -16.27 2.97
N ASN A 114 2.97 -16.56 1.80
CA ASN A 114 2.46 -16.05 0.55
C ASN A 114 1.01 -16.51 0.36
N LEU A 115 0.19 -15.65 -0.23
CA LEU A 115 -1.19 -16.00 -0.57
C LEU A 115 -1.18 -17.14 -1.59
N LYS A 116 -1.92 -18.20 -1.27
CA LYS A 116 -2.10 -19.33 -2.18
C LYS A 116 -3.23 -18.99 -3.15
N THR A 117 -3.01 -19.30 -4.42
CA THR A 117 -3.97 -19.08 -5.50
C THR A 117 -5.10 -20.11 -5.46
N GLY A 118 -4.90 -21.25 -4.79
CA GLY A 118 -5.85 -22.37 -4.82
C GLY A 118 -5.76 -23.18 -6.12
N ILE A 119 -4.70 -22.95 -6.91
CA ILE A 119 -4.29 -23.76 -8.06
C ILE A 119 -2.94 -24.36 -7.70
N GLU A 120 -2.91 -25.65 -7.40
CA GLU A 120 -1.76 -26.33 -6.80
C GLU A 120 -0.51 -26.18 -7.67
N GLU A 121 -0.63 -26.42 -8.98
CA GLU A 121 0.50 -26.34 -9.91
C GLU A 121 1.05 -24.91 -10.03
N LEU A 122 0.18 -23.90 -9.93
CA LEU A 122 0.59 -22.50 -9.95
C LEU A 122 1.28 -22.11 -8.64
N ASP A 123 0.76 -22.57 -7.51
CA ASP A 123 1.32 -22.31 -6.18
C ASP A 123 2.68 -22.99 -5.97
N GLU A 124 2.89 -24.16 -6.58
CA GLU A 124 4.20 -24.83 -6.63
C GLU A 124 5.19 -24.06 -7.50
N ALA A 125 4.76 -23.62 -8.70
CA ALA A 125 5.63 -22.91 -9.63
C ALA A 125 6.01 -21.51 -9.14
N THR A 126 5.10 -20.81 -8.46
CA THR A 126 5.29 -19.41 -8.02
C THR A 126 5.70 -19.29 -6.56
N GLY A 127 5.47 -20.32 -5.75
CA GLY A 127 5.54 -20.21 -4.30
C GLY A 127 4.39 -19.40 -3.67
N GLY A 128 3.35 -19.07 -4.45
CA GLY A 128 2.24 -18.20 -4.07
C GLY A 128 2.48 -16.73 -4.42
N ILE A 129 1.59 -15.86 -3.95
CA ILE A 129 1.56 -14.43 -4.23
C ILE A 129 2.01 -13.63 -3.00
N ASN A 130 2.95 -12.71 -3.15
CA ASN A 130 3.30 -11.81 -2.03
C ASN A 130 2.21 -10.74 -1.85
N LEU A 131 1.97 -10.34 -0.60
CA LEU A 131 0.93 -9.35 -0.25
C LEU A 131 1.13 -7.96 -0.88
N GLN A 132 2.33 -7.64 -1.35
CA GLN A 132 2.68 -6.34 -1.94
C GLN A 132 2.77 -6.38 -3.47
N ASP A 133 2.50 -7.52 -4.10
CA ASP A 133 2.64 -7.67 -5.54
C ASP A 133 1.46 -7.09 -6.31
N LEU A 134 1.77 -6.47 -7.45
CA LEU A 134 0.77 -6.08 -8.45
C LEU A 134 0.77 -7.16 -9.53
N ILE A 135 -0.30 -7.93 -9.60
CA ILE A 135 -0.46 -9.01 -10.58
C ILE A 135 -1.40 -8.55 -11.68
N VAL A 136 -0.93 -8.62 -12.93
CA VAL A 136 -1.71 -8.26 -14.11
C VAL A 136 -2.09 -9.52 -14.86
N VAL A 137 -3.38 -9.81 -14.93
CA VAL A 137 -3.94 -10.90 -15.73
C VAL A 137 -4.40 -10.35 -17.08
N ALA A 138 -3.71 -10.76 -18.16
CA ALA A 138 -4.00 -10.32 -19.51
C ALA A 138 -4.43 -11.47 -20.41
N GLY A 139 -5.30 -11.18 -21.37
CA GLY A 139 -5.86 -12.17 -22.29
C GLY A 139 -6.94 -11.55 -23.17
N ARG A 140 -7.27 -12.19 -24.29
CA ARG A 140 -8.32 -11.71 -25.21
C ARG A 140 -9.72 -11.80 -24.56
N PRO A 141 -10.72 -11.04 -25.04
CA PRO A 141 -12.12 -11.22 -24.61
C PRO A 141 -12.55 -12.68 -24.71
N GLY A 142 -13.31 -13.16 -23.72
CA GLY A 142 -13.77 -14.55 -23.67
C GLY A 142 -12.74 -15.61 -23.24
N MET A 143 -11.48 -15.24 -22.98
CA MET A 143 -10.43 -16.20 -22.56
C MET A 143 -10.42 -16.53 -21.06
N GLY A 144 -11.50 -16.25 -20.34
CA GLY A 144 -11.65 -16.69 -18.94
C GLY A 144 -10.88 -15.88 -17.88
N LYS A 145 -10.50 -14.61 -18.16
CA LYS A 145 -9.80 -13.75 -17.19
C LYS A 145 -10.54 -13.60 -15.86
N THR A 146 -11.85 -13.31 -15.93
CA THR A 146 -12.72 -13.18 -14.75
C THR A 146 -12.81 -14.50 -13.99
N GLU A 147 -12.98 -15.64 -14.69
CA GLU A 147 -13.03 -16.97 -14.04
C GLU A 147 -11.71 -17.28 -13.31
N PHE A 148 -10.58 -16.96 -13.93
CA PHE A 148 -9.27 -17.10 -13.31
C PHE A 148 -9.14 -16.23 -12.05
N ALA A 149 -9.56 -14.96 -12.11
CA ALA A 149 -9.55 -14.07 -10.95
C ALA A 149 -10.46 -14.59 -9.81
N LEU A 150 -11.67 -15.04 -10.13
CA LEU A 150 -12.60 -15.61 -9.15
C LEU A 150 -12.07 -16.91 -8.54
N LYS A 151 -11.33 -17.72 -9.30
CA LYS A 151 -10.68 -18.92 -8.75
C LYS A 151 -9.61 -18.57 -7.73
N ILE A 152 -8.83 -17.52 -7.98
CA ILE A 152 -7.83 -17.03 -7.02
C ILE A 152 -8.53 -16.48 -5.77
N VAL A 153 -9.62 -15.72 -5.93
CA VAL A 153 -10.42 -15.23 -4.79
C VAL A 153 -10.95 -16.39 -3.94
N ASP A 154 -11.47 -17.44 -4.58
CA ASP A 154 -11.91 -18.68 -3.91
C ASP A 154 -10.77 -19.31 -3.08
N GLY A 155 -9.56 -19.44 -3.65
CA GLY A 155 -8.39 -19.96 -2.95
C GLY A 155 -7.95 -19.09 -1.75
N VAL A 156 -7.86 -17.77 -1.95
CA VAL A 156 -7.45 -16.82 -0.90
C VAL A 156 -8.45 -16.79 0.26
N THR A 157 -9.75 -16.80 -0.05
CA THR A 157 -10.81 -16.70 0.96
C THR A 157 -11.05 -18.01 1.69
N ALA A 158 -10.82 -19.16 1.03
CA ALA A 158 -10.78 -20.45 1.70
C ALA A 158 -9.64 -20.55 2.74
N ALA A 159 -8.56 -19.80 2.56
CA ALA A 159 -7.45 -19.72 3.51
C ALA A 159 -7.65 -18.66 4.62
N GLY A 160 -8.83 -18.04 4.72
CA GLY A 160 -9.16 -17.03 5.75
C GLY A 160 -8.78 -15.59 5.39
N GLY A 161 -8.29 -15.34 4.18
CA GLY A 161 -8.01 -13.98 3.69
C GLY A 161 -9.27 -13.29 3.15
N GLY A 162 -9.40 -11.99 3.39
CA GLY A 162 -10.50 -11.21 2.80
C GLY A 162 -10.22 -10.79 1.36
N ALA A 163 -11.25 -10.70 0.52
CA ALA A 163 -11.14 -10.24 -0.86
C ALA A 163 -12.11 -9.10 -1.20
N LEU A 164 -11.61 -8.06 -1.87
CA LEU A 164 -12.41 -6.94 -2.37
C LEU A 164 -12.37 -6.91 -3.90
N ILE A 165 -13.53 -7.05 -4.54
CA ILE A 165 -13.67 -7.09 -6.00
C ILE A 165 -14.30 -5.80 -6.49
N PHE A 166 -13.61 -5.08 -7.35
CA PHE A 166 -14.16 -3.98 -8.14
C PHE A 166 -14.58 -4.53 -9.50
N SER A 167 -15.88 -4.59 -9.72
CA SER A 167 -16.47 -5.03 -10.99
C SER A 167 -16.98 -3.83 -11.76
N MET A 168 -16.40 -3.62 -12.94
CA MET A 168 -16.73 -2.51 -13.83
C MET A 168 -17.42 -2.97 -15.12
N GLU A 169 -17.31 -4.26 -15.46
CA GLU A 169 -17.93 -4.86 -16.66
C GLU A 169 -19.18 -5.68 -16.32
N MET A 170 -19.19 -6.34 -15.16
CA MET A 170 -20.23 -7.28 -14.78
C MET A 170 -21.01 -6.79 -13.56
N ALA A 171 -22.31 -7.06 -13.54
CA ALA A 171 -23.12 -6.79 -12.36
C ALA A 171 -22.73 -7.73 -11.20
N ALA A 172 -22.85 -7.28 -9.95
CA ALA A 172 -22.54 -8.07 -8.76
C ALA A 172 -23.22 -9.45 -8.77
N ALA A 173 -24.48 -9.51 -9.19
CA ALA A 173 -25.24 -10.75 -9.29
C ALA A 173 -24.57 -11.80 -10.20
N GLN A 174 -23.94 -11.37 -11.30
CA GLN A 174 -23.26 -12.30 -12.21
C GLN A 174 -21.96 -12.84 -11.62
N ILE A 175 -21.27 -12.06 -10.78
CA ILE A 175 -20.09 -12.53 -10.03
C ILE A 175 -20.51 -13.55 -8.98
N VAL A 176 -21.61 -13.29 -8.28
CA VAL A 176 -22.17 -14.22 -7.28
C VAL A 176 -22.57 -15.54 -7.94
N GLU A 177 -23.30 -15.50 -9.06
CA GLU A 177 -23.67 -16.71 -9.84
C GLU A 177 -22.44 -17.57 -10.18
N ARG A 178 -21.38 -16.95 -10.69
CA ARG A 178 -20.15 -17.66 -11.08
C ARG A 178 -19.38 -18.20 -9.87
N SER A 179 -19.34 -17.44 -8.79
CA SER A 179 -18.68 -17.88 -7.54
C SER A 179 -19.39 -19.09 -6.93
N LEU A 180 -20.73 -19.09 -6.93
CA LEU A 180 -21.54 -20.23 -6.49
C LEU A 180 -21.38 -21.43 -7.41
N ALA A 181 -21.39 -21.22 -8.73
CA ALA A 181 -21.15 -22.28 -9.71
C ALA A 181 -19.78 -22.94 -9.51
N GLY A 182 -18.74 -22.13 -9.31
CA GLY A 182 -17.38 -22.60 -9.04
C GLY A 182 -17.28 -23.36 -7.73
N SER A 183 -17.85 -22.84 -6.64
CA SER A 183 -17.83 -23.48 -5.32
C SER A 183 -18.64 -24.78 -5.28
N GLY A 184 -19.80 -24.82 -5.94
CA GLY A 184 -20.68 -25.99 -5.98
C GLY A 184 -20.31 -27.03 -7.05
N ASN A 185 -19.29 -26.77 -7.87
CA ASN A 185 -18.95 -27.55 -9.05
C ASN A 185 -20.18 -27.81 -9.96
N MET A 186 -20.83 -26.71 -10.35
CA MET A 186 -22.05 -26.68 -11.14
C MET A 186 -21.88 -25.82 -12.39
N SER A 187 -22.68 -26.10 -13.43
CA SER A 187 -22.74 -25.21 -14.58
C SER A 187 -23.52 -23.93 -14.24
N VAL A 188 -22.99 -22.77 -14.64
CA VAL A 188 -23.71 -21.48 -14.56
C VAL A 188 -25.05 -21.56 -15.30
N SER A 189 -25.13 -22.31 -16.40
CA SER A 189 -26.38 -22.49 -17.16
C SER A 189 -27.46 -23.23 -16.35
N ARG A 190 -27.08 -24.13 -15.43
CA ARG A 190 -28.04 -24.78 -14.53
C ARG A 190 -28.57 -23.81 -13.48
N LEU A 191 -27.69 -22.98 -12.90
CA LEU A 191 -28.11 -21.96 -11.93
C LEU A 191 -29.08 -20.93 -12.53
N ARG A 192 -28.93 -20.63 -13.83
CA ARG A 192 -29.86 -19.76 -14.57
C ARG A 192 -31.19 -20.40 -14.92
N ASN A 193 -31.25 -21.74 -14.96
CA ASN A 193 -32.43 -22.52 -15.27
C ASN A 193 -32.74 -23.49 -14.12
N PRO A 194 -33.16 -22.98 -12.94
CA PRO A 194 -33.37 -23.82 -11.76
C PRO A 194 -34.49 -24.87 -11.94
N LEU A 195 -35.33 -24.74 -12.97
CA LEU A 195 -36.33 -25.74 -13.35
C LEU A 195 -35.70 -27.07 -13.79
N ASP A 196 -34.47 -27.04 -14.32
CA ASP A 196 -33.75 -28.23 -14.80
C ASP A 196 -32.84 -28.84 -13.70
N MET A 197 -32.83 -28.26 -12.50
CA MET A 197 -32.01 -28.73 -11.38
C MET A 197 -32.65 -29.95 -10.71
N GLN A 198 -31.84 -30.98 -10.50
CA GLN A 198 -32.23 -32.16 -9.73
C GLN A 198 -31.95 -31.96 -8.23
N ASP A 199 -32.42 -32.88 -7.39
CA ASP A 199 -32.22 -32.81 -5.94
C ASP A 199 -30.72 -32.72 -5.56
N GLU A 200 -29.85 -33.41 -6.31
CA GLU A 200 -28.40 -33.32 -6.13
C GLU A 200 -27.84 -31.92 -6.46
N ASP A 201 -28.39 -31.25 -7.48
CA ASP A 201 -28.00 -29.89 -7.84
C ASP A 201 -28.39 -28.91 -6.73
N TRP A 202 -29.58 -29.08 -6.15
CA TRP A 202 -30.04 -28.27 -5.02
C TRP A 202 -29.19 -28.49 -3.77
N ALA A 203 -28.76 -29.72 -3.51
CA ALA A 203 -27.84 -30.02 -2.42
C ALA A 203 -26.48 -29.32 -2.60
N ARG A 204 -25.90 -29.39 -3.81
CA ARG A 204 -24.64 -28.69 -4.15
C ARG A 204 -24.78 -27.17 -4.05
N PHE A 205 -25.86 -26.62 -4.56
CA PHE A 205 -26.15 -25.18 -4.48
C PHE A 205 -26.24 -24.70 -3.02
N THR A 206 -26.96 -25.44 -2.17
CA THR A 206 -27.13 -25.09 -0.76
C THR A 206 -25.79 -25.13 -0.02
N ALA A 207 -24.97 -26.16 -0.26
CA ALA A 207 -23.63 -26.26 0.33
C ALA A 207 -22.70 -25.13 -0.15
N ALA A 208 -22.77 -24.76 -1.44
CA ALA A 208 -22.02 -23.64 -1.99
C ALA A 208 -22.44 -22.30 -1.37
N MET A 209 -23.75 -22.09 -1.18
CA MET A 209 -24.29 -20.91 -0.49
C MET A 209 -23.77 -20.80 0.95
N GLU A 210 -23.78 -21.90 1.71
CA GLU A 210 -23.25 -21.92 3.08
C GLU A 210 -21.76 -21.60 3.11
N THR A 211 -20.99 -22.23 2.21
CA THR A 211 -19.55 -21.99 2.05
C THR A 211 -19.25 -20.53 1.73
N MET A 212 -19.95 -19.96 0.75
CA MET A 212 -19.75 -18.58 0.31
C MET A 212 -20.20 -17.56 1.36
N ASN A 213 -21.25 -17.87 2.13
CA ASN A 213 -21.72 -17.01 3.21
C ASN A 213 -20.71 -16.92 4.38
N GLY A 214 -19.91 -17.97 4.58
CA GLY A 214 -18.82 -17.97 5.57
C GLY A 214 -17.54 -17.25 5.11
N ARG A 215 -17.49 -16.74 3.87
CA ARG A 215 -16.28 -16.11 3.31
C ARG A 215 -16.38 -14.58 3.29
N ASP A 216 -15.25 -13.97 3.59
CA ASP A 216 -15.07 -12.52 3.59
C ASP A 216 -14.78 -11.99 2.17
N ILE A 217 -15.85 -11.88 1.37
CA ILE A 217 -15.81 -11.36 -0.01
C ILE A 217 -16.72 -10.15 -0.14
N TRP A 218 -16.17 -9.03 -0.60
CA TRP A 218 -16.91 -7.79 -0.86
C TRP A 218 -16.84 -7.41 -2.32
N ILE A 219 -17.96 -6.99 -2.89
CA ILE A 219 -18.08 -6.60 -4.29
C ILE A 219 -18.52 -5.15 -4.38
N VAL A 220 -17.79 -4.38 -5.17
CA VAL A 220 -18.14 -3.02 -5.59
C VAL A 220 -18.56 -3.11 -7.05
N ASP A 221 -19.84 -2.96 -7.30
CA ASP A 221 -20.44 -2.89 -8.64
C ASP A 221 -20.63 -1.41 -9.00
N ALA A 222 -19.71 -0.89 -9.81
CA ALA A 222 -19.74 0.49 -10.26
C ALA A 222 -18.99 0.66 -11.59
N THR A 223 -19.63 1.37 -12.51
CA THR A 223 -19.01 1.78 -13.78
C THR A 223 -18.17 3.04 -13.59
N ASP A 224 -17.17 3.24 -14.46
CA ASP A 224 -16.40 4.50 -14.58
C ASP A 224 -15.61 4.96 -13.34
N LEU A 225 -15.24 4.03 -12.46
CA LEU A 225 -14.38 4.35 -11.31
C LEU A 225 -13.02 4.90 -11.74
N THR A 226 -12.56 5.95 -11.03
CA THR A 226 -11.17 6.41 -11.10
C THR A 226 -10.30 5.64 -10.11
N ILE A 227 -8.99 5.68 -10.31
CA ILE A 227 -8.03 4.99 -9.43
C ILE A 227 -8.07 5.55 -8.01
N GLU A 228 -8.24 6.86 -7.90
CA GLU A 228 -8.34 7.55 -6.62
C GLU A 228 -9.57 7.05 -5.84
N GLN A 229 -10.67 6.78 -6.54
CA GLN A 229 -11.87 6.19 -5.94
C GLN A 229 -11.62 4.74 -5.50
N ILE A 230 -11.02 3.91 -6.36
CA ILE A 230 -10.66 2.51 -6.03
C ILE A 230 -9.76 2.50 -4.79
N ARG A 231 -8.72 3.33 -4.77
CA ARG A 231 -7.79 3.46 -3.65
C ARG A 231 -8.49 3.90 -2.37
N ALA A 232 -9.31 4.94 -2.42
CA ALA A 232 -10.01 5.45 -1.23
C ALA A 232 -10.95 4.41 -0.62
N VAL A 233 -11.68 3.65 -1.46
CA VAL A 233 -12.54 2.55 -1.01
C VAL A 233 -11.70 1.43 -0.41
N ALA A 234 -10.64 1.00 -1.10
CA ALA A 234 -9.76 -0.06 -0.62
C ALA A 234 -9.07 0.28 0.71
N GLU A 235 -8.53 1.49 0.86
CA GLU A 235 -7.89 1.95 2.11
C GLU A 235 -8.89 1.98 3.27
N THR A 236 -10.09 2.52 3.03
CA THR A 236 -11.15 2.57 4.05
C THR A 236 -11.57 1.16 4.45
N HIS A 237 -11.69 0.26 3.48
CA HIS A 237 -12.07 -1.12 3.70
C HIS A 237 -10.99 -1.90 4.48
N LYS A 238 -9.72 -1.78 4.10
CA LYS A 238 -8.58 -2.40 4.81
C LYS A 238 -8.46 -1.94 6.26
N ARG A 239 -8.77 -0.67 6.56
CA ARG A 239 -8.80 -0.17 7.95
C ARG A 239 -9.92 -0.81 8.77
N ARG A 240 -11.07 -1.08 8.15
CA ARG A 240 -12.22 -1.72 8.80
C ARG A 240 -12.04 -3.24 8.93
N TYR A 241 -11.41 -3.87 7.95
CA TYR A 241 -11.19 -5.31 7.86
C TYR A 241 -9.67 -5.58 7.66
N PRO A 242 -8.90 -5.67 8.76
CA PRO A 242 -7.44 -5.82 8.71
C PRO A 242 -6.97 -7.09 7.98
N HIS A 243 -7.80 -8.12 7.89
CA HIS A 243 -7.51 -9.39 7.22
C HIS A 243 -7.74 -9.33 5.69
N LEU A 244 -8.13 -8.18 5.11
CA LEU A 244 -8.22 -8.01 3.66
C LEU A 244 -6.85 -8.31 3.02
N ALA A 245 -6.79 -9.37 2.21
CA ALA A 245 -5.57 -9.91 1.65
C ALA A 245 -5.45 -9.61 0.14
N MET A 246 -6.57 -9.51 -0.57
CA MET A 246 -6.59 -9.38 -2.02
C MET A 246 -7.56 -8.29 -2.48
N ILE A 247 -7.16 -7.54 -3.50
CA ILE A 247 -8.03 -6.61 -4.23
C ILE A 247 -8.00 -7.01 -5.71
N VAL A 248 -9.18 -7.23 -6.29
CA VAL A 248 -9.37 -7.56 -7.70
C VAL A 248 -10.02 -6.39 -8.39
N VAL A 249 -9.55 -6.03 -9.59
CA VAL A 249 -10.16 -4.99 -10.43
C VAL A 249 -10.40 -5.56 -11.82
N ASP A 250 -11.68 -5.75 -12.19
CA ASP A 250 -12.09 -6.31 -13.48
C ASP A 250 -13.01 -5.32 -14.23
N TYR A 251 -12.65 -4.72 -15.38
CA TYR A 251 -11.42 -4.82 -16.18
C TYR A 251 -10.72 -3.45 -16.27
N LEU A 252 -9.38 -3.41 -16.09
CA LEU A 252 -8.57 -2.18 -16.10
C LEU A 252 -8.79 -1.27 -17.33
N GLY A 253 -9.22 -1.83 -18.46
CA GLY A 253 -9.51 -1.06 -19.68
C GLY A 253 -10.68 -0.08 -19.55
N LEU A 254 -11.55 -0.26 -18.56
CA LEU A 254 -12.70 0.59 -18.26
C LEU A 254 -12.43 1.63 -17.16
N ILE A 255 -11.22 1.64 -16.58
CA ILE A 255 -10.83 2.69 -15.63
C ILE A 255 -10.85 4.02 -16.35
N LYS A 256 -11.55 5.00 -15.76
CA LYS A 256 -11.70 6.33 -16.34
C LYS A 256 -10.34 7.01 -16.43
N LYS A 257 -9.90 7.28 -17.66
CA LYS A 257 -8.62 7.92 -17.95
C LYS A 257 -8.74 9.44 -17.87
N PRO A 258 -7.68 10.15 -17.44
CA PRO A 258 -7.63 11.61 -17.58
C PRO A 258 -7.84 12.01 -19.05
N LYS A 259 -8.69 13.00 -19.32
CA LYS A 259 -9.14 13.41 -20.67
C LYS A 259 -8.03 13.83 -21.65
N ALA A 260 -6.76 13.95 -21.21
CA ALA A 260 -5.68 14.59 -21.96
C ALA A 260 -4.46 13.70 -22.25
N GLU A 261 -4.46 12.40 -21.90
CA GLU A 261 -3.30 11.53 -22.10
C GLU A 261 -3.51 10.51 -23.22
N ARG A 262 -2.45 10.23 -24.01
CA ARG A 262 -2.42 9.07 -24.90
C ARG A 262 -2.68 7.79 -24.09
N ASN A 263 -3.32 6.80 -24.70
CA ASN A 263 -3.75 5.57 -24.04
C ASN A 263 -2.61 4.79 -23.36
N ASP A 264 -1.40 4.88 -23.88
CA ASP A 264 -0.17 4.28 -23.34
C ASP A 264 0.27 4.96 -22.02
N LEU A 265 0.30 6.28 -21.98
CA LEU A 265 0.63 7.07 -20.78
C LEU A 265 -0.39 6.85 -19.66
N ALA A 266 -1.68 6.81 -20.01
CA ALA A 266 -2.74 6.56 -19.04
C ALA A 266 -2.62 5.17 -18.39
N ILE A 267 -2.26 4.13 -19.14
CA ILE A 267 -2.06 2.77 -18.59
C ILE A 267 -0.82 2.72 -17.70
N ALA A 268 0.28 3.39 -18.08
CA ALA A 268 1.47 3.49 -17.24
C ALA A 268 1.18 4.22 -15.92
N HIS A 269 0.41 5.32 -15.99
CA HIS A 269 -0.08 6.03 -14.82
C HIS A 269 -0.95 5.12 -13.93
N ILE A 270 -1.84 4.33 -14.54
CA ILE A 270 -2.70 3.40 -13.80
C ILE A 270 -1.88 2.35 -13.04
N SER A 271 -0.97 1.68 -13.74
CA SER A 271 -0.13 0.64 -13.15
C SER A 271 0.73 1.17 -12.01
N ARG A 272 1.31 2.37 -12.16
CA ARG A 272 2.15 3.00 -11.12
C ARG A 272 1.35 3.30 -9.85
N ASN A 273 0.15 3.84 -9.99
CA ASN A 273 -0.70 4.17 -8.84
C ASN A 273 -1.31 2.93 -8.17
N LEU A 274 -1.48 1.81 -8.89
CA LEU A 274 -1.92 0.54 -8.28
C LEU A 274 -0.81 -0.17 -7.51
N LYS A 275 0.47 0.07 -7.84
CA LYS A 275 1.62 -0.52 -7.12
C LYS A 275 1.99 0.21 -5.83
N THR A 276 1.50 1.44 -5.62
CA THR A 276 1.90 2.35 -4.52
C THR A 276 0.78 2.60 -3.53
#